data_AF-A0A947D4C1-F1
#
_entry.id   AF-A0A947D4C1-F1
#
_cell.length_a   1.000
_cell.length_b   1.000
_cell.length_c   1.000
_cell.angle_alpha   90.00
_cell.angle_beta   90.00
_cell.angle_gamma   90.00
#
_symmetry.space_group_name_H-M   'P 1'
#
loop_
_entity.id
_entity.type
_entity.pdbx_description
1 polymer ?
#
loop_
_entity_poly.entity_id
_entity_poly.type
_entity_poly.pdbx_seq_one_letter_code
_entity_poly.pdbx_strand_id
1 'polypeptide(L)'
;MLAEVLVYLTTPCRAAHRRLGHLKAAVDLWSRAGRCAAAWAPHYRQCWSVVERAMADLPRRRKVVVLGSGLARDVPVARLAAAFETVLLVDVVHLSIVRLRLARHRNVVLVTRDLSGLAPDGRPSGDPLAEFAADPEVDLIVSANLLSQIPLAYEDLAAAHTIATLPPADAPDMDGIAPVLVAGHLAGLAGFRGRVCLLTDTEQRTVDRAGRVLETAELIGGHRLPVPDACWTWTLAPFGEDGPEHELIHAVVGYVDFNRALRTSDAA
;
A
#
# COMPACT_ATOMS: atom_id res chain seq x y z
N MET A 1 21.18 -3.81 -12.02
CA MET A 1 21.22 -2.70 -13.00
C MET A 1 20.81 -3.08 -14.43
N LEU A 2 20.94 -4.33 -14.92
CA LEU A 2 20.41 -4.73 -16.24
C LEU A 2 18.98 -5.29 -16.18
N ALA A 3 18.67 -6.07 -15.14
CA ALA A 3 17.34 -6.65 -14.96
C ALA A 3 16.29 -5.57 -14.71
N GLU A 4 16.61 -4.53 -13.93
CA GLU A 4 15.76 -3.36 -13.71
C GLU A 4 15.45 -2.63 -15.02
N VAL A 5 16.46 -2.42 -15.88
CA VAL A 5 16.27 -1.80 -17.20
C VAL A 5 15.35 -2.63 -18.07
N LEU A 6 15.55 -3.96 -18.12
CA LEU A 6 14.68 -4.85 -18.87
C LEU A 6 13.24 -4.80 -18.35
N VAL A 7 13.03 -4.86 -17.03
CA VAL A 7 11.69 -4.77 -16.43
C VAL A 7 11.06 -3.40 -16.73
N TYR A 8 11.82 -2.30 -16.62
CA TYR A 8 11.35 -0.95 -16.91
C TYR A 8 10.92 -0.76 -18.37
N LEU A 9 11.66 -1.35 -19.32
CA LEU A 9 11.37 -1.29 -20.75
C LEU A 9 10.21 -2.19 -21.16
N THR A 10 10.10 -3.38 -20.56
CA THR A 10 9.08 -4.37 -20.92
C THR A 10 7.76 -4.21 -20.17
N THR A 11 7.73 -3.41 -19.09
CA THR A 11 6.49 -3.19 -18.33
C THR A 11 5.56 -2.24 -19.10
N PRO A 12 4.34 -2.71 -19.46
CA PRO A 12 3.32 -1.83 -20.00
C PRO A 12 2.90 -0.83 -18.92
N CYS A 13 2.99 0.45 -19.23
CA CYS A 13 2.64 1.53 -18.30
C CYS A 13 2.09 2.71 -19.09
N ARG A 14 0.99 3.31 -18.60
CA ARG A 14 0.44 4.52 -19.21
C ARG A 14 1.50 5.63 -19.19
N ALA A 15 1.55 6.44 -20.24
CA ALA A 15 2.56 7.49 -20.38
C ALA A 15 2.52 8.50 -19.22
N ALA A 16 1.33 8.83 -18.71
CA ALA A 16 1.16 9.70 -17.54
C ALA A 16 1.84 9.10 -16.30
N HIS A 17 1.56 7.83 -15.97
CA HIS A 17 2.16 7.17 -14.79
C HIS A 17 3.68 7.00 -14.92
N ARG A 18 4.20 6.83 -16.15
CA ARG A 18 5.64 6.77 -16.40
C ARG A 18 6.31 8.12 -16.16
N ARG A 19 5.68 9.23 -16.58
CA ARG A 19 6.18 10.59 -16.32
C ARG A 19 6.16 10.93 -14.84
N LEU A 20 5.11 10.51 -14.12
CA LEU A 20 4.97 10.61 -12.68
C LEU A 20 5.86 9.64 -11.88
N GLY A 21 6.87 9.02 -12.49
CA GLY A 21 7.83 8.19 -11.75
C GLY A 21 7.29 6.86 -11.18
N HIS A 22 5.98 6.57 -11.23
CA HIS A 22 5.40 5.35 -10.63
C HIS A 22 6.04 4.06 -11.12
N LEU A 23 6.37 3.99 -12.42
CA LEU A 23 7.05 2.81 -12.95
C LEU A 23 8.47 2.66 -12.40
N LYS A 24 9.21 3.76 -12.25
CA LYS A 24 10.54 3.73 -11.64
C LYS A 24 10.43 3.27 -10.18
N ALA A 25 9.53 3.87 -9.40
CA ALA A 25 9.29 3.48 -8.01
C ALA A 25 8.95 1.98 -7.89
N ALA A 26 8.08 1.46 -8.75
CA ALA A 26 7.74 0.03 -8.76
C ALA A 26 8.96 -0.87 -9.07
N VAL A 27 9.82 -0.48 -10.01
CA VAL A 27 11.04 -1.22 -10.35
C VAL A 27 12.06 -1.17 -9.21
N ASP A 28 12.22 -0.01 -8.56
CA ASP A 28 13.13 0.17 -7.43
C ASP A 28 12.67 -0.69 -6.24
N LEU A 29 11.36 -0.66 -5.94
CA LEU A 29 10.73 -1.53 -4.93
C LEU A 29 10.96 -3.01 -5.26
N TRP A 30 10.80 -3.41 -6.53
CA TRP A 30 11.06 -4.80 -6.93
C TRP A 30 12.51 -5.22 -6.73
N SER A 31 13.44 -4.36 -7.11
CA SER A 31 14.88 -4.60 -6.95
C SER A 31 15.26 -4.72 -5.48
N ARG A 32 14.78 -3.79 -4.63
CA ARG A 32 14.98 -3.83 -3.17
C ARG A 32 14.35 -5.07 -2.54
N ALA A 33 13.14 -5.43 -2.94
CA ALA A 33 12.46 -6.62 -2.45
C ALA A 33 13.21 -7.92 -2.82
N GLY A 34 14.04 -7.90 -3.87
CA GLY A 34 14.96 -8.99 -4.19
C GLY A 34 16.14 -9.06 -3.22
N ARG A 35 16.83 -7.93 -2.98
CA ARG A 35 17.97 -7.85 -2.06
C ARG A 35 17.59 -8.11 -0.61
N CYS A 36 16.45 -7.58 -0.18
CA CYS A 36 15.94 -7.66 1.18
C CYS A 36 15.03 -8.87 1.43
N ALA A 37 14.99 -9.85 0.51
CA ALA A 37 14.02 -10.95 0.57
C ALA A 37 14.01 -11.70 1.92
N ALA A 38 15.19 -11.94 2.50
CA ALA A 38 15.31 -12.60 3.81
C ALA A 38 14.76 -11.73 4.95
N ALA A 39 15.11 -10.43 4.96
CA ALA A 39 14.66 -9.47 5.96
C ALA A 39 13.15 -9.20 5.89
N TRP A 40 12.56 -9.25 4.68
CA TRP A 40 11.14 -8.96 4.45
C TRP A 40 10.24 -10.19 4.61
N ALA A 41 10.78 -11.41 4.59
CA ALA A 41 9.99 -12.64 4.73
C ALA A 41 9.11 -12.70 6.01
N PRO A 42 9.57 -12.25 7.20
CA PRO A 42 8.71 -12.15 8.38
C PRO A 42 7.54 -11.19 8.20
N HIS A 43 7.76 -10.02 7.59
CA HIS A 43 6.70 -9.05 7.30
C HIS A 43 5.62 -9.68 6.41
N TYR A 44 6.02 -10.33 5.31
CA TYR A 44 5.06 -11.02 4.43
C TYR A 44 4.22 -12.07 5.15
N ARG A 45 4.82 -12.85 6.06
CA ARG A 45 4.06 -13.84 6.84
C ARG A 45 3.01 -13.19 7.75
N GLN A 46 3.33 -12.04 8.35
CA GLN A 46 2.37 -11.30 9.18
C GLN A 46 1.24 -10.73 8.32
N CYS A 47 1.55 -10.09 7.20
CA CYS A 47 0.55 -9.59 6.26
C CYS A 47 -0.39 -10.71 5.79
N TRP A 48 0.17 -11.87 5.39
CA TRP A 48 -0.62 -13.01 4.95
C TRP A 48 -1.50 -13.57 6.05
N SER A 49 -0.99 -13.67 7.28
CA SER A 49 -1.76 -14.12 8.45
C SER A 49 -2.99 -13.24 8.71
N VAL A 50 -2.84 -11.91 8.62
CA VAL A 50 -3.97 -10.98 8.77
C VAL A 50 -5.00 -11.17 7.65
N VAL A 51 -4.56 -11.28 6.40
CA VAL A 51 -5.46 -11.48 5.24
C VAL A 51 -6.17 -12.85 5.30
N GLU A 52 -5.48 -13.89 5.71
CA GLU A 52 -6.05 -15.23 5.90
C GLU A 52 -7.10 -15.25 7.03
N ARG A 53 -6.86 -14.52 8.13
CA ARG A 53 -7.89 -14.31 9.17
C ARG A 53 -9.07 -13.51 8.64
N ALA A 54 -8.84 -12.48 7.82
CA ALA A 54 -9.91 -11.66 7.25
C ALA A 54 -10.85 -12.45 6.34
N MET A 55 -10.36 -13.50 5.66
CA MET A 55 -11.21 -14.36 4.82
C MET A 55 -11.91 -15.49 5.59
N ALA A 56 -11.45 -15.86 6.78
CA ALA A 56 -11.77 -17.14 7.42
C ALA A 56 -13.27 -17.38 7.61
N ASP A 57 -13.99 -16.39 8.13
CA ASP A 57 -15.42 -16.43 8.49
C ASP A 57 -16.31 -15.61 7.54
N LEU A 58 -15.83 -15.29 6.33
CA LEU A 58 -16.67 -14.64 5.33
C LEU A 58 -17.83 -15.55 4.92
N PRO A 59 -19.09 -15.06 4.92
CA PRO A 59 -20.26 -15.86 4.58
C PRO A 59 -20.28 -16.25 3.09
N ARG A 60 -19.62 -15.45 2.24
CA ARG A 60 -19.47 -15.65 0.79
C ARG A 60 -18.08 -15.17 0.38
N ARG A 61 -17.55 -15.73 -0.71
CA ARG A 61 -16.23 -15.39 -1.26
C ARG A 61 -16.31 -15.25 -2.78
N ARG A 62 -17.17 -14.36 -3.26
CA ARG A 62 -17.36 -14.09 -4.69
C ARG A 62 -16.19 -13.25 -5.23
N LYS A 63 -16.00 -12.05 -4.69
CA LYS A 63 -14.97 -11.12 -5.16
C LYS A 63 -14.16 -10.55 -4.00
N VAL A 64 -12.84 -10.57 -4.18
CA VAL A 64 -11.90 -9.83 -3.32
C VAL A 64 -11.19 -8.78 -4.16
N VAL A 65 -11.04 -7.58 -3.60
CA VAL A 65 -10.28 -6.48 -4.20
C VAL A 65 -9.09 -6.14 -3.32
N VAL A 66 -7.90 -6.15 -3.91
CA VAL A 66 -6.65 -5.77 -3.25
C VAL A 66 -6.25 -4.40 -3.78
N LEU A 67 -6.34 -3.38 -2.92
CA LEU A 67 -5.96 -2.00 -3.20
C LEU A 67 -4.48 -1.80 -2.85
N GLY A 68 -3.70 -1.23 -3.77
CA GLY A 68 -2.24 -1.10 -3.60
C GLY A 68 -1.52 -2.44 -3.78
N SER A 69 -2.00 -3.26 -4.71
CA SER A 69 -1.50 -4.62 -4.89
C SER A 69 -0.03 -4.70 -5.32
N GLY A 70 0.53 -3.67 -5.94
CA GLY A 70 1.94 -3.51 -6.31
C GLY A 70 2.61 -4.78 -6.83
N LEU A 71 3.64 -5.23 -6.12
CA LEU A 71 4.38 -6.45 -6.44
C LEU A 71 3.64 -7.73 -6.07
N ALA A 72 2.49 -7.63 -5.41
CA ALA A 72 1.67 -8.70 -4.86
C ALA A 72 2.50 -9.65 -4.00
N ARG A 73 3.17 -9.07 -2.98
CA ARG A 73 4.00 -9.79 -2.01
C ARG A 73 3.44 -9.75 -0.60
N ASP A 74 2.76 -8.67 -0.23
CA ASP A 74 2.11 -8.54 1.09
C ASP A 74 0.77 -9.30 1.18
N VAL A 75 0.35 -9.93 0.08
CA VAL A 75 -0.97 -10.56 -0.03
C VAL A 75 -0.80 -11.98 -0.57
N PRO A 76 -1.41 -13.01 0.05
CA PRO A 76 -1.22 -14.40 -0.37
C PRO A 76 -2.08 -14.71 -1.60
N VAL A 77 -1.69 -14.19 -2.78
CA VAL A 77 -2.50 -14.26 -4.01
C VAL A 77 -2.93 -15.68 -4.37
N ALA A 78 -2.08 -16.69 -4.17
CA ALA A 78 -2.45 -18.07 -4.45
C ALA A 78 -3.60 -18.57 -3.55
N ARG A 79 -3.64 -18.12 -2.29
CA ARG A 79 -4.73 -18.44 -1.35
C ARG A 79 -6.00 -17.68 -1.70
N LEU A 80 -5.87 -16.40 -2.06
CA LEU A 80 -7.00 -15.61 -2.57
C LEU A 80 -7.61 -16.23 -3.83
N ALA A 81 -6.78 -16.59 -4.80
CA ALA A 81 -7.23 -17.22 -6.05
C ALA A 81 -7.89 -18.59 -5.82
N ALA A 82 -7.51 -19.32 -4.77
CA ALA A 82 -8.16 -20.58 -4.41
C ALA A 82 -9.47 -20.38 -3.62
N ALA A 83 -9.59 -19.26 -2.89
CA ALA A 83 -10.71 -19.01 -1.99
C ALA A 83 -11.84 -18.16 -2.60
N PHE A 84 -11.56 -17.37 -3.64
CA PHE A 84 -12.51 -16.45 -4.25
C PHE A 84 -12.80 -16.78 -5.71
N GLU A 85 -14.02 -16.49 -6.17
CA GLU A 85 -14.40 -16.63 -7.59
C GLU A 85 -13.64 -15.63 -8.46
N THR A 86 -13.42 -14.40 -7.96
CA THR A 86 -12.67 -13.33 -8.64
C THR A 86 -11.73 -12.61 -7.66
N VAL A 87 -10.48 -12.40 -8.09
CA VAL A 87 -9.48 -11.62 -7.37
C VAL A 87 -9.08 -10.41 -8.21
N LEU A 88 -9.44 -9.21 -7.78
CA LEU A 88 -8.99 -7.97 -8.41
C LEU A 88 -7.73 -7.47 -7.70
N LEU A 89 -6.64 -7.31 -8.43
CA LEU A 89 -5.42 -6.67 -7.95
C LEU A 89 -5.33 -5.28 -8.57
N VAL A 90 -5.53 -4.25 -7.76
CA VAL A 90 -5.61 -2.86 -8.19
C VAL A 90 -4.30 -2.16 -7.84
N ASP A 91 -3.69 -1.52 -8.83
CA ASP A 91 -2.48 -0.72 -8.65
C ASP A 91 -2.29 0.27 -9.81
N VAL A 92 -1.47 1.30 -9.60
CA VAL A 92 -1.08 2.25 -10.66
C VAL A 92 -0.14 1.59 -11.68
N VAL A 93 0.64 0.59 -11.26
CA VAL A 93 1.58 -0.17 -12.11
C VAL A 93 1.69 -1.64 -11.68
N HIS A 94 1.50 -2.57 -12.63
CA HIS A 94 1.89 -3.98 -12.46
C HIS A 94 3.07 -4.33 -13.37
N LEU A 95 4.24 -4.59 -12.79
CA LEU A 95 5.46 -4.92 -13.55
C LEU A 95 5.28 -6.15 -14.45
N SER A 96 5.93 -6.19 -15.62
CA SER A 96 5.84 -7.31 -16.56
C SER A 96 6.11 -8.67 -15.91
N ILE A 97 7.09 -8.73 -15.02
CA ILE A 97 7.44 -9.95 -14.27
C ILE A 97 6.36 -10.37 -13.27
N VAL A 98 5.65 -9.40 -12.67
CA VAL A 98 4.51 -9.64 -11.78
C VAL A 98 3.34 -10.17 -12.60
N ARG A 99 3.04 -9.55 -13.75
CA ARG A 99 2.00 -10.02 -14.68
C ARG A 99 2.24 -11.46 -15.12
N LEU A 100 3.47 -11.80 -15.51
CA LEU A 100 3.84 -13.17 -15.89
C LEU A 100 3.65 -14.16 -14.74
N ARG A 101 4.12 -13.82 -13.54
CA ARG A 101 3.98 -14.66 -12.34
C ARG A 101 2.51 -14.93 -11.99
N LEU A 102 1.63 -13.96 -12.27
CA LEU A 102 0.20 -14.02 -11.94
C LEU A 102 -0.66 -14.66 -13.03
N ALA A 103 -0.17 -14.75 -14.28
CA ALA A 103 -0.90 -15.33 -15.41
C ALA A 103 -1.37 -16.79 -15.21
N ARG A 104 -0.76 -17.52 -14.27
CA ARG A 104 -1.19 -18.88 -13.87
C ARG A 104 -2.54 -18.91 -13.12
N HIS A 105 -2.99 -17.79 -12.56
CA HIS A 105 -4.24 -17.69 -11.80
C HIS A 105 -5.34 -17.12 -12.71
N ARG A 106 -6.22 -17.99 -13.22
CA ARG A 106 -7.23 -17.61 -14.23
C ARG A 106 -8.27 -16.61 -13.74
N ASN A 107 -8.51 -16.57 -12.45
CA ASN A 107 -9.46 -15.67 -11.78
C ASN A 107 -8.81 -14.42 -11.18
N VAL A 108 -7.51 -14.19 -11.43
CA VAL A 108 -6.82 -12.96 -11.02
C VAL A 108 -6.87 -11.96 -12.16
N VAL A 109 -7.48 -10.80 -11.90
CA VAL A 109 -7.61 -9.70 -12.85
C VAL A 109 -6.78 -8.52 -12.34
N LEU A 110 -5.90 -8.01 -13.21
CA LEU A 110 -5.09 -6.83 -12.91
C LEU A 110 -5.82 -5.58 -13.38
N VAL A 111 -6.06 -4.65 -12.45
CA VAL A 111 -6.76 -3.39 -12.71
C VAL A 111 -5.79 -2.24 -12.53
N THR A 112 -5.48 -1.54 -13.63
CA THR A 112 -4.59 -0.36 -13.58
C THR A 112 -5.37 0.90 -13.22
N ARG A 113 -5.24 1.34 -11.97
CA ARG A 113 -5.97 2.49 -11.41
C ARG A 113 -5.07 3.25 -10.43
N ASP A 114 -5.11 4.58 -10.51
CA ASP A 114 -4.54 5.45 -9.50
C ASP A 114 -5.53 5.55 -8.32
N LEU A 115 -5.06 5.24 -7.12
CA LEU A 115 -5.84 5.20 -5.89
C LEU A 115 -5.49 6.34 -4.93
N SER A 116 -4.69 7.30 -5.36
CA SER A 116 -4.29 8.46 -4.54
C SER A 116 -5.45 9.40 -4.21
N GLY A 117 -6.51 9.39 -5.02
CA GLY A 117 -7.58 10.37 -4.90
C GLY A 117 -7.16 11.76 -5.38
N LEU A 118 -6.17 11.84 -6.27
CA LEU A 118 -5.70 13.09 -6.88
C LEU A 118 -6.02 13.16 -8.36
N ALA A 119 -6.31 14.37 -8.83
CA ALA A 119 -6.32 14.71 -10.24
C ALA A 119 -4.88 14.88 -10.76
N PRO A 120 -4.66 14.84 -12.10
CA PRO A 120 -3.33 15.03 -12.68
C PRO A 120 -2.66 16.38 -12.34
N ASP A 121 -3.42 17.37 -11.88
CA ASP A 121 -2.92 18.67 -11.41
C ASP A 121 -2.55 18.68 -9.92
N GLY A 122 -2.64 17.53 -9.24
CA GLY A 122 -2.28 17.37 -7.84
C GLY A 122 -3.38 17.72 -6.84
N ARG A 123 -4.57 18.08 -7.31
CA ARG A 123 -5.69 18.43 -6.43
C ARG A 123 -6.50 17.20 -6.03
N PRO A 124 -7.11 17.16 -4.84
CA PRO A 124 -8.05 16.10 -4.48
C PRO A 124 -9.16 15.94 -5.53
N SER A 125 -9.43 14.69 -5.92
CA SER A 125 -10.32 14.31 -7.00
C SER A 125 -11.19 13.12 -6.58
N GLY A 126 -12.36 13.42 -5.99
CA GLY A 126 -13.39 12.43 -5.67
C GLY A 126 -12.91 11.28 -4.78
N ASP A 127 -13.77 10.26 -4.63
CA ASP A 127 -13.42 9.01 -3.96
C ASP A 127 -12.85 8.02 -4.99
N PRO A 128 -11.54 7.69 -4.95
CA PRO A 128 -10.93 6.75 -5.89
C PRO A 128 -11.42 5.30 -5.68
N LEU A 129 -12.10 5.01 -4.57
CA LEU A 129 -12.58 3.69 -4.19
C LEU A 129 -14.06 3.47 -4.52
N ALA A 130 -14.79 4.51 -4.95
CA ALA A 130 -16.24 4.49 -5.12
C ALA A 130 -16.72 3.37 -6.07
N GLU A 131 -16.00 3.10 -7.16
CA GLU A 131 -16.37 2.04 -8.11
C GLU A 131 -16.34 0.65 -7.49
N PHE A 132 -15.39 0.41 -6.58
CA PHE A 132 -15.26 -0.86 -5.87
C PHE A 132 -16.27 -0.95 -4.72
N ALA A 133 -16.55 0.17 -4.05
CA ALA A 133 -17.53 0.23 -2.95
C ALA A 133 -18.96 0.01 -3.44
N ALA A 134 -19.25 0.39 -4.69
CA ALA A 134 -20.56 0.21 -5.33
C ALA A 134 -20.82 -1.24 -5.78
N ASP A 135 -19.80 -2.10 -5.87
CA ASP A 135 -19.93 -3.48 -6.36
C ASP A 135 -20.46 -4.42 -5.25
N PRO A 136 -21.70 -4.93 -5.36
CA PRO A 136 -22.32 -5.75 -4.32
C PRO A 136 -21.76 -7.18 -4.25
N GLU A 137 -20.87 -7.56 -5.18
CA GLU A 137 -20.19 -8.86 -5.17
C GLU A 137 -18.89 -8.84 -4.37
N VAL A 138 -18.38 -7.66 -4.03
CA VAL A 138 -17.17 -7.50 -3.23
C VAL A 138 -17.46 -7.92 -1.78
N ASP A 139 -16.95 -9.09 -1.42
CA ASP A 139 -17.11 -9.66 -0.08
C ASP A 139 -15.92 -9.27 0.84
N LEU A 140 -14.75 -8.95 0.25
CA LEU A 140 -13.54 -8.54 0.96
C LEU A 140 -12.76 -7.44 0.20
N ILE A 141 -12.36 -6.41 0.93
CA ILE A 141 -11.31 -5.45 0.54
C ILE A 141 -10.04 -5.75 1.33
N VAL A 142 -8.89 -5.71 0.67
CA VAL A 142 -7.58 -5.65 1.32
C VAL A 142 -6.90 -4.37 0.88
N SER A 143 -6.75 -3.40 1.77
CA SER A 143 -5.84 -2.27 1.54
C SER A 143 -4.45 -2.69 2.01
N ALA A 144 -3.55 -2.93 1.06
CA ALA A 144 -2.23 -3.50 1.33
C ALA A 144 -1.16 -2.40 1.32
N ASN A 145 -0.80 -1.89 2.50
CA ASN A 145 0.22 -0.85 2.71
C ASN A 145 0.04 0.36 1.78
N LEU A 146 -1.21 0.71 1.45
CA LEU A 146 -1.50 1.82 0.55
C LEU A 146 -1.65 3.14 1.34
N LEU A 147 -2.22 3.08 2.54
CA LEU A 147 -2.52 4.25 3.36
C LEU A 147 -1.27 5.09 3.67
N SER A 148 -0.18 4.44 4.10
CA SER A 148 1.11 5.07 4.37
C SER A 148 1.85 5.52 3.11
N GLN A 149 1.60 4.88 1.97
CA GLN A 149 2.37 5.10 0.73
C GLN A 149 1.79 6.22 -0.15
N ILE A 150 0.49 6.50 -0.07
CA ILE A 150 -0.12 7.59 -0.85
C ILE A 150 0.55 8.94 -0.54
N PRO A 151 0.74 9.35 0.73
CA PRO A 151 1.45 10.59 1.06
C PRO A 151 2.89 10.63 0.58
N LEU A 152 3.66 9.57 0.83
CA LEU A 152 5.08 9.48 0.44
C LEU A 152 5.25 9.59 -1.08
N ALA A 153 4.40 8.88 -1.84
CA ALA A 153 4.42 8.96 -3.30
C ALA A 153 4.08 10.37 -3.81
N TYR A 154 3.23 11.12 -3.11
CA TYR A 154 2.95 12.50 -3.44
C TYR A 154 4.14 13.42 -3.15
N GLU A 155 4.77 13.28 -1.99
CA GLU A 155 5.93 14.08 -1.60
C GLU A 155 7.10 13.91 -2.58
N ASP A 156 7.37 12.68 -3.00
CA ASP A 156 8.36 12.37 -4.04
C ASP A 156 8.04 13.09 -5.37
N LEU A 157 6.76 13.11 -5.76
CA LEU A 157 6.30 13.77 -6.99
C LEU A 157 6.40 15.30 -6.92
N ALA A 158 6.10 15.86 -5.76
CA ALA A 158 6.22 17.29 -5.49
C ALA A 158 7.70 17.73 -5.50
N ALA A 159 8.57 16.98 -4.82
CA ALA A 159 10.01 17.24 -4.83
C ALA A 159 10.62 17.14 -6.24
N ALA A 160 10.12 16.21 -7.06
CA ALA A 160 10.51 16.07 -8.46
C ALA A 160 9.90 17.14 -9.40
N HIS A 161 9.16 18.14 -8.87
CA HIS A 161 8.47 19.19 -9.63
C HIS A 161 7.56 18.64 -10.76
N THR A 162 7.05 17.41 -10.60
CA THR A 162 6.30 16.72 -11.65
C THR A 162 4.80 17.02 -11.60
N ILE A 163 4.32 17.52 -10.46
CA ILE A 163 2.98 18.05 -10.26
C ILE A 163 3.11 19.54 -9.93
N ALA A 164 2.48 20.39 -10.74
CA ALA A 164 2.78 21.83 -10.79
C ALA A 164 2.10 22.69 -9.71
N THR A 165 1.32 22.13 -8.77
CA THR A 165 0.60 22.94 -7.78
C THR A 165 0.33 22.22 -6.48
N LEU A 166 0.92 22.72 -5.38
CA LEU A 166 0.36 22.97 -4.04
C LEU A 166 1.44 23.75 -3.23
N PRO A 167 1.10 24.48 -2.14
CA PRO A 167 1.93 25.55 -1.59
C PRO A 167 3.32 25.05 -1.16
N PRO A 168 4.34 25.93 -1.12
CA PRO A 168 5.68 25.57 -0.66
C PRO A 168 5.60 24.83 0.68
N ALA A 169 6.53 23.90 0.89
CA ALA A 169 6.66 22.97 2.01
C ALA A 169 6.72 23.62 3.41
N ASP A 170 6.53 24.93 3.49
CA ASP A 170 6.64 25.78 4.67
C ASP A 170 5.25 26.06 5.31
N ALA A 171 4.19 25.41 4.83
CA ALA A 171 2.86 25.48 5.47
C ALA A 171 2.88 24.64 6.76
N PRO A 172 2.56 25.23 7.92
CA PRO A 172 2.81 24.64 9.22
C PRO A 172 2.02 23.34 9.43
N ASP A 173 2.66 22.43 10.16
CA ASP A 173 2.23 21.08 10.52
C ASP A 173 0.70 20.97 10.74
N MET A 174 0.07 20.06 9.97
CA MET A 174 -1.37 19.75 9.83
C MET A 174 -2.12 20.36 8.63
N ASP A 175 -1.60 21.38 7.93
CA ASP A 175 -2.21 21.95 6.70
C ASP A 175 -1.69 21.33 5.38
N GLY A 176 -0.97 20.21 5.47
CA GLY A 176 -0.38 19.50 4.33
C GLY A 176 -1.35 18.57 3.60
N ILE A 177 -0.95 18.11 2.42
CA ILE A 177 -1.74 17.17 1.59
C ILE A 177 -1.80 15.75 2.18
N ALA A 178 -0.80 15.35 2.98
CA ALA A 178 -0.72 14.02 3.58
C ALA A 178 -1.95 13.69 4.46
N PRO A 179 -2.34 14.51 5.47
CA PRO A 179 -3.58 14.32 6.22
C PRO A 179 -4.83 14.21 5.34
N VAL A 180 -4.92 14.98 4.25
CA VAL A 180 -6.06 14.97 3.32
C VAL A 180 -6.13 13.64 2.55
N LEU A 181 -4.99 13.16 2.05
CA LEU A 181 -4.91 11.89 1.31
C LEU A 181 -5.22 10.69 2.21
N VAL A 182 -4.67 10.68 3.43
CA VAL A 182 -4.96 9.65 4.43
C VAL A 182 -6.44 9.68 4.80
N ALA A 183 -7.01 10.85 5.10
CA ALA A 183 -8.42 10.99 5.44
C ALA A 183 -9.33 10.52 4.30
N GLY A 184 -9.02 10.90 3.05
CA GLY A 184 -9.78 10.48 1.87
C GLY A 184 -9.77 8.96 1.70
N HIS A 185 -8.61 8.32 1.84
CA HIS A 185 -8.50 6.87 1.74
C HIS A 185 -9.25 6.15 2.87
N LEU A 186 -9.13 6.61 4.12
CA LEU A 186 -9.88 6.07 5.25
C LEU A 186 -11.39 6.21 5.07
N ALA A 187 -11.86 7.37 4.58
CA ALA A 187 -13.27 7.60 4.28
C ALA A 187 -13.78 6.65 3.17
N GLY A 188 -12.99 6.44 2.11
CA GLY A 188 -13.30 5.47 1.07
C GLY A 188 -13.41 4.04 1.63
N LEU A 189 -12.47 3.63 2.49
CA LEU A 189 -12.50 2.32 3.17
C LEU A 189 -13.75 2.16 4.06
N ALA A 190 -14.14 3.21 4.78
CA ALA A 190 -15.35 3.19 5.62
C ALA A 190 -16.65 3.02 4.81
N GLY A 191 -16.65 3.39 3.53
CA GLY A 191 -17.79 3.27 2.62
C GLY A 191 -18.12 1.84 2.17
N PHE A 192 -17.22 0.88 2.37
CA PHE A 192 -17.44 -0.50 1.93
C PHE A 192 -18.40 -1.27 2.84
N ARG A 193 -19.31 -2.01 2.20
CA ARG A 193 -20.27 -2.92 2.88
C ARG A 193 -19.66 -4.28 3.23
N GLY A 194 -18.72 -4.76 2.41
CA GLY A 194 -17.96 -5.98 2.65
C GLY A 194 -16.95 -5.79 3.79
N ARG A 195 -16.24 -6.86 4.15
CA ARG A 195 -15.17 -6.77 5.14
C ARG A 195 -14.00 -5.95 4.59
N VAL A 196 -13.40 -5.11 5.43
CA VAL A 196 -12.20 -4.34 5.07
C VAL A 196 -11.03 -4.82 5.91
N CYS A 197 -10.07 -5.47 5.28
CA CYS A 197 -8.75 -5.77 5.84
C CYS A 197 -7.83 -4.58 5.52
N LEU A 198 -7.20 -4.01 6.56
CA LEU A 198 -6.22 -2.93 6.39
C LEU A 198 -4.86 -3.40 6.89
N LEU A 199 -3.85 -3.26 6.04
CA LEU A 199 -2.44 -3.36 6.38
C LEU A 199 -1.84 -1.99 6.14
N THR A 200 -1.16 -1.44 7.14
CA THR A 200 -0.48 -0.15 6.98
C THR A 200 0.69 -0.04 7.93
N ASP A 201 1.72 0.65 7.47
CA ASP A 201 2.77 1.18 8.31
C ASP A 201 2.26 2.47 8.98
N THR A 202 2.75 2.79 10.17
CA THR A 202 2.33 4.00 10.92
C THR A 202 3.49 4.91 11.24
N GLU A 203 4.70 4.36 11.33
CA GLU A 203 5.90 5.08 11.74
C GLU A 203 7.13 4.44 11.12
N GLN A 204 8.09 5.27 10.69
CA GLN A 204 9.43 4.86 10.30
C GLN A 204 10.44 5.33 11.35
N ARG A 205 11.39 4.46 11.70
CA ARG A 205 12.54 4.78 12.55
C ARG A 205 13.83 4.49 11.82
N THR A 206 14.77 5.43 11.89
CA THR A 206 16.17 5.23 11.50
C THR A 206 16.95 4.83 12.74
N VAL A 207 17.56 3.64 12.73
CA VAL A 207 18.22 3.05 13.91
C VAL A 207 19.68 2.76 13.63
N ASP A 208 20.58 3.18 14.51
CA ASP A 208 22.02 2.93 14.39
C ASP A 208 22.43 1.51 14.84
N ARG A 209 23.71 1.16 14.66
CA ARG A 209 24.26 -0.14 15.09
C ARG A 209 24.23 -0.39 16.60
N ALA A 210 24.11 0.67 17.41
CA ALA A 210 23.97 0.57 18.86
C ALA A 210 22.49 0.42 19.29
N GLY A 211 21.55 0.36 18.33
CA GLY A 211 20.12 0.29 18.60
C GLY A 211 19.49 1.63 18.99
N ARG A 212 20.20 2.74 18.79
CA ARG A 212 19.67 4.08 19.09
C ARG A 212 18.83 4.57 17.92
N VAL A 213 17.66 5.11 18.24
CA VAL A 213 16.81 5.78 17.25
C VAL A 213 17.42 7.15 16.95
N LEU A 214 17.85 7.35 15.70
CA LEU A 214 18.40 8.60 15.19
C LEU A 214 17.29 9.55 14.75
N GLU A 215 16.25 9.00 14.13
CA GLU A 215 15.14 9.74 13.55
C GLU A 215 13.86 8.90 13.62
N THR A 216 12.72 9.58 13.78
CA THR A 216 11.39 9.00 13.71
C THR A 216 10.52 9.86 12.80
N ALA A 217 9.81 9.24 11.85
CA ALA A 217 8.85 9.89 10.97
C ALA A 217 7.48 9.21 11.10
N GLU A 218 6.42 10.01 11.16
CA GLU A 218 5.04 9.55 11.12
C GLU A 218 4.60 9.34 9.66
N LEU A 219 3.80 8.30 9.38
CA LEU A 219 3.46 7.90 8.00
C LEU A 219 1.98 8.02 7.65
N ILE A 220 1.12 8.44 8.58
CA ILE A 220 -0.34 8.48 8.41
C ILE A 220 -0.94 9.85 8.72
N GLY A 221 -0.19 10.93 8.52
CA GLY A 221 -0.70 12.30 8.52
C GLY A 221 -1.36 12.74 9.82
N GLY A 222 -0.89 12.23 10.96
CA GLY A 222 -1.41 12.55 12.29
C GLY A 222 -2.71 11.85 12.66
N HIS A 223 -3.18 10.91 11.82
CA HIS A 223 -4.43 10.19 12.05
C HIS A 223 -4.28 9.14 13.15
N ARG A 224 -5.28 9.03 14.02
CA ARG A 224 -5.35 7.97 15.03
C ARG A 224 -6.15 6.81 14.50
N LEU A 225 -5.52 5.65 14.43
CA LEU A 225 -6.20 4.40 14.08
C LEU A 225 -6.74 3.70 15.35
N PRO A 226 -7.82 2.91 15.24
CA PRO A 226 -8.33 2.09 16.34
C PRO A 226 -7.30 1.03 16.77
N VAL A 227 -7.54 0.34 17.87
CA VAL A 227 -6.64 -0.73 18.36
C VAL A 227 -6.52 -1.84 17.30
N PRO A 228 -5.31 -2.22 16.85
CA PRO A 228 -5.13 -3.20 15.80
C PRO A 228 -5.24 -4.65 16.28
N ASP A 229 -5.59 -5.56 15.36
CA ASP A 229 -5.62 -7.00 15.61
C ASP A 229 -4.21 -7.63 15.60
N ALA A 230 -3.24 -6.95 14.99
CA ALA A 230 -1.84 -7.34 14.96
C ALA A 230 -0.93 -6.11 14.81
N CYS A 231 0.23 -6.16 15.45
CA CYS A 231 1.31 -5.19 15.25
C CYS A 231 2.65 -5.92 15.16
N TRP A 232 3.55 -5.45 14.31
CA TRP A 232 4.91 -5.97 14.17
C TRP A 232 5.85 -4.90 13.64
N THR A 233 7.15 -5.19 13.69
CA THR A 233 8.17 -4.36 13.04
C THR A 233 8.59 -4.96 11.72
N TRP A 234 8.90 -4.09 10.76
CA TRP A 234 9.44 -4.46 9.46
C TRP A 234 10.74 -3.72 9.20
N THR A 235 11.86 -4.44 9.12
CA THR A 235 13.12 -3.88 8.65
C THR A 235 13.03 -3.62 7.15
N LEU A 236 12.60 -2.41 6.78
CA LEU A 236 12.44 -1.98 5.40
C LEU A 236 13.79 -1.96 4.67
N ALA A 237 14.81 -1.39 5.30
CA ALA A 237 16.17 -1.35 4.77
C ALA A 237 17.15 -1.79 5.87
N PRO A 238 17.62 -3.05 5.86
CA PRO A 238 18.65 -3.49 6.80
C PRO A 238 19.97 -2.74 6.55
N PHE A 239 20.91 -2.83 7.50
CA PHE A 239 22.25 -2.24 7.33
C PHE A 239 22.88 -2.59 5.97
N GLY A 240 23.32 -1.55 5.25
CA GLY A 240 23.91 -1.66 3.93
C GLY A 240 22.93 -1.57 2.76
N GLU A 241 21.61 -1.59 2.99
CA GLU A 241 20.63 -1.34 1.92
C GLU A 241 20.41 0.15 1.66
N ASP A 242 20.22 0.95 2.71
CA ASP A 242 20.07 2.41 2.59
C ASP A 242 21.38 3.15 2.96
N GLY A 243 22.03 2.71 4.04
CA GLY A 243 23.36 3.15 4.43
C GLY A 243 24.07 2.11 5.30
N PRO A 244 25.40 2.20 5.47
CA PRO A 244 26.15 1.22 6.24
C PRO A 244 25.95 1.35 7.76
N GLU A 245 25.54 2.52 8.26
CA GLU A 245 25.51 2.83 9.69
C GLU A 245 24.11 2.82 10.32
N HIS A 246 23.08 2.64 9.49
CA HIS A 246 21.69 2.59 9.97
C HIS A 246 20.86 1.54 9.24
N GLU A 247 19.76 1.19 9.87
CA GLU A 247 18.65 0.49 9.24
C GLU A 247 17.36 1.31 9.36
N LEU A 248 16.44 1.09 8.43
CA LEU A 248 15.10 1.66 8.46
C LEU A 248 14.11 0.61 8.94
N ILE A 249 13.41 0.90 10.02
CA ILE A 249 12.42 0.01 10.64
C ILE A 249 11.06 0.69 10.61
N HIS A 250 10.05 -0.01 10.09
CA HIS A 250 8.66 0.43 10.11
C HIS A 250 7.89 -0.26 11.22
N ALA A 251 7.05 0.49 11.92
CA ALA A 251 5.99 -0.05 12.75
C ALA A 251 4.77 -0.31 11.85
N VAL A 252 4.28 -1.55 11.85
CA VAL A 252 3.19 -1.99 10.97
C VAL A 252 2.04 -2.52 11.80
N VAL A 253 0.82 -2.19 11.38
CA VAL A 253 -0.41 -2.65 11.99
C VAL A 253 -1.30 -3.36 10.98
N GLY A 254 -2.06 -4.34 11.46
CA GLY A 254 -3.01 -5.11 10.67
C GLY A 254 -4.37 -5.19 11.33
N TYR A 255 -5.41 -4.98 10.52
CA TYR A 255 -6.82 -5.10 10.91
C TYR A 255 -7.48 -6.18 10.06
N VAL A 256 -8.10 -7.15 10.73
CA VAL A 256 -8.89 -8.20 10.10
C VAL A 256 -10.20 -7.63 9.56
N ASP A 257 -10.83 -6.74 10.34
CA ASP A 257 -12.05 -6.00 9.99
C ASP A 257 -11.96 -4.56 10.52
N PHE A 258 -11.39 -3.69 9.69
CA PHE A 258 -11.12 -2.29 10.03
C PHE A 258 -12.41 -1.51 10.33
N ASN A 259 -13.46 -1.69 9.54
CA ASN A 259 -14.73 -0.99 9.74
C ASN A 259 -15.40 -1.42 11.06
N ARG A 260 -15.22 -2.67 11.49
CA ARG A 260 -15.63 -3.12 12.83
C ARG A 260 -14.78 -2.47 13.94
N ALA A 261 -13.47 -2.37 13.75
CA ALA A 261 -12.58 -1.74 14.72
C ALA A 261 -12.95 -0.26 14.93
N LEU A 262 -13.20 0.50 13.85
CA LEU A 262 -13.67 1.89 13.92
C LEU A 262 -14.93 2.04 14.78
N ARG A 263 -15.97 1.24 14.52
CA ARG A 263 -17.23 1.29 15.29
C ARG A 263 -17.06 0.95 16.77
N THR A 264 -16.06 0.13 17.11
CA THR A 264 -15.80 -0.25 18.50
C THR A 264 -15.06 0.86 19.24
N SER A 265 -14.17 1.58 18.56
CA SER A 265 -13.45 2.73 19.12
C SER A 265 -14.34 3.95 19.32
N ASP A 266 -15.31 4.21 18.44
CA ASP A 266 -16.26 5.32 18.61
C ASP A 266 -17.25 5.11 19.78
N ALA A 267 -17.40 3.86 20.23
CA ALA A 267 -18.31 3.47 21.32
C ALA A 267 -17.66 3.47 22.70
N ALA A 268 -16.34 3.67 22.80
CA ALA A 268 -15.52 3.61 24.02
C ALA A 268 -15.08 5.00 24.48
#